data_AF-Q5DI60-F1
#
_entry.id   AF-Q5DI60-F1
#
_cell.length_a   1.000
_cell.length_b   1.000
_cell.length_c   1.000
_cell.angle_alpha   90.00
_cell.angle_beta   90.00
_cell.angle_gamma   90.00
#
_symmetry.space_group_name_H-M   'P 1'
#
loop_
_entity.id
_entity.type
_entity.pdbx_description
1 polymer ?
#
loop_
_entity_poly.entity_id
_entity_poly.type
_entity_poly.pdbx_seq_one_letter_code
_entity_poly.pdbx_strand_id
1 'polypeptide(L)'
;MEVVPPIIEFTNKLYEQIVEKSHCKSNIISVKNLDKWENVFFSPVNIYTSLILFGSKCNTKTEMLTTMQLPVCLKYDTCHSEIYKLLYGFLKSVHGVEIFLANKLFAREGLDVKPNYKGNLEKYYNAQAENVGYSIYFTSFLCR
;
A
#
# COMPACT_ATOMS: atom_id res chain seq x y z
N MET A 1 -19.07 0.01 6.18
CA MET A 1 -18.16 -1.13 6.40
C MET A 1 -16.94 -0.56 7.06
N GLU A 2 -16.55 -1.04 8.23
CA GLU A 2 -15.32 -0.56 8.87
C GLU A 2 -14.10 -1.22 8.23
N VAL A 3 -13.16 -0.42 7.73
CA VAL A 3 -11.91 -0.91 7.11
C VAL A 3 -10.81 -1.22 8.12
N VAL A 4 -10.97 -0.80 9.38
CA VAL A 4 -9.95 -0.96 10.43
C VAL A 4 -9.70 -2.44 10.78
N PRO A 5 -10.72 -3.28 11.05
CA PRO A 5 -10.46 -4.69 11.36
C PRO A 5 -9.74 -5.45 10.24
N PRO A 6 -10.14 -5.30 8.94
CA PRO A 6 -9.39 -5.87 7.82
C PRO A 6 -7.92 -5.41 7.75
N ILE A 7 -7.63 -4.14 8.05
CA ILE A 7 -6.25 -3.62 8.05
C ILE A 7 -5.43 -4.26 9.16
N ILE A 8 -5.98 -4.43 10.36
CA ILE A 8 -5.30 -5.08 11.49
C ILE A 8 -4.95 -6.52 11.11
N GLU A 9 -5.91 -7.27 10.55
CA GLU A 9 -5.66 -8.66 10.17
C GLU A 9 -4.66 -8.79 9.02
N PHE A 10 -4.77 -7.92 8.00
CA PHE A 10 -3.75 -7.82 6.95
C PHE A 10 -2.35 -7.55 7.54
N THR A 11 -2.27 -6.63 8.51
CA THR A 11 -1.00 -6.26 9.16
C THR A 11 -0.37 -7.44 9.87
N ASN A 12 -1.16 -8.18 10.66
CA ASN A 12 -0.68 -9.34 11.40
C ASN A 12 -0.17 -10.42 10.45
N LYS A 13 -0.94 -10.78 9.41
CA LYS A 13 -0.52 -11.76 8.41
C LYS A 13 0.74 -11.35 7.67
N LEU A 14 0.87 -10.06 7.31
CA LEU A 14 2.07 -9.55 6.66
C LEU A 14 3.29 -9.61 7.59
N TYR A 15 3.11 -9.24 8.87
CA TYR A 15 4.17 -9.31 9.87
C TYR A 15 4.65 -10.75 10.08
N GLU A 16 3.73 -11.70 10.24
CA GLU A 16 4.04 -13.14 10.35
C GLU A 16 4.88 -13.62 9.17
N GLN A 17 4.47 -13.30 7.94
CA GLN A 17 5.23 -13.68 6.74
C GLN A 17 6.64 -13.06 6.68
N ILE A 18 6.81 -11.82 7.15
CA ILE A 18 8.12 -11.17 7.22
C ILE A 18 9.01 -11.90 8.22
N VAL A 19 8.46 -12.20 9.41
CA VAL A 19 9.18 -12.91 10.48
C VAL A 19 9.56 -14.31 10.02
N GLU A 20 8.63 -15.10 9.46
CA GLU A 20 8.91 -16.45 8.93
C GLU A 20 10.02 -16.45 7.88
N LYS A 21 10.01 -15.49 6.94
CA LYS A 21 11.05 -15.37 5.91
C LYS A 21 12.40 -14.95 6.49
N SER A 22 12.41 -14.14 7.55
CA SER A 22 13.64 -13.75 8.24
C SER A 22 14.30 -14.93 8.95
N HIS A 23 13.52 -15.87 9.50
CA HIS A 23 14.02 -17.07 10.16
C HIS A 23 14.63 -18.10 9.18
N CYS A 24 14.18 -18.15 7.92
CA CYS A 24 14.56 -19.22 6.98
C CYS A 24 15.95 -19.04 6.31
N LYS A 25 16.74 -18.02 6.67
CA LYS A 25 18.07 -17.75 6.06
C LYS A 25 19.26 -18.50 6.70
N SER A 26 19.04 -19.42 7.65
CA SER A 26 20.14 -20.05 8.42
C SER A 26 20.57 -21.47 7.98
N ASN A 27 20.43 -21.84 6.69
CA ASN A 27 20.78 -23.22 6.25
C ASN A 27 21.96 -23.35 5.27
N ILE A 28 22.81 -22.33 5.09
CA ILE A 28 24.03 -22.48 4.27
C ILE A 28 25.24 -21.87 4.98
N ILE A 29 26.09 -22.79 5.47
CA ILE A 29 27.51 -22.68 5.86
C ILE A 29 27.79 -22.09 7.26
N SER A 30 28.10 -23.05 8.14
CA SER A 30 28.98 -23.04 9.32
C SER A 30 29.77 -21.76 9.66
N VAL A 31 29.76 -21.49 10.97
CA VAL A 31 30.55 -20.55 11.79
C VAL A 31 29.83 -19.25 12.15
N LYS A 32 29.19 -19.26 13.34
CA LYS A 32 28.74 -18.11 14.14
C LYS A 32 27.96 -17.03 13.39
N ASN A 33 26.70 -17.30 13.06
CA ASN A 33 25.70 -16.24 13.03
C ASN A 33 24.75 -16.51 14.20
N LEU A 34 24.85 -15.69 15.26
CA LEU A 34 23.75 -15.54 16.21
C LEU A 34 22.48 -15.33 15.41
N ASP A 35 21.36 -15.94 15.81
CA ASP A 35 20.02 -15.69 15.28
C ASP A 35 19.82 -14.19 15.12
N LYS A 36 20.04 -13.67 13.91
CA LYS A 36 20.15 -12.23 13.70
C LYS A 36 18.75 -11.72 13.47
N TRP A 37 18.07 -11.46 14.58
CA TRP A 37 16.80 -10.75 14.59
C TRP A 37 17.03 -9.40 13.91
N GLU A 38 16.39 -9.19 12.77
CA GLU A 38 16.40 -7.92 12.07
C GLU A 38 15.20 -7.10 12.55
N ASN A 39 15.42 -5.80 12.74
CA ASN A 39 14.32 -4.89 13.06
C ASN A 39 13.36 -4.83 11.87
N VAL A 40 12.08 -5.06 12.12
CA VAL A 40 11.01 -4.93 11.12
C VAL A 40 10.27 -3.63 11.37
N PHE A 41 10.24 -2.77 10.36
CA PHE A 41 9.49 -1.51 10.41
C PHE A 41 8.81 -1.26 9.06
N PHE A 42 7.49 -1.10 9.07
CA PHE A 42 6.69 -0.72 7.91
C PHE A 42 5.43 0.01 8.35
N SER A 43 4.82 0.76 7.43
CA SER A 43 3.50 1.37 7.64
C SER A 43 2.44 0.51 6.95
N PRO A 44 1.61 -0.23 7.71
CA PRO A 44 0.58 -1.06 7.12
C PRO A 44 -0.45 -0.22 6.36
N VAL A 45 -0.78 0.98 6.86
CA VAL A 45 -1.71 1.91 6.20
C VAL A 45 -1.20 2.34 4.83
N ASN A 46 0.10 2.61 4.67
CA ASN A 46 0.68 3.00 3.38
C ASN A 46 0.62 1.84 2.37
N ILE A 47 0.96 0.62 2.82
CA ILE A 47 0.91 -0.58 1.97
C ILE A 47 -0.54 -0.89 1.59
N TYR A 48 -1.46 -0.84 2.55
CA TYR A 48 -2.87 -1.12 2.32
C TYR A 48 -3.50 -0.10 1.36
N THR A 49 -3.21 1.19 1.55
CA THR A 49 -3.68 2.26 0.69
C THR A 49 -3.18 2.06 -0.74
N SER A 50 -1.89 1.74 -0.92
CA SER A 50 -1.32 1.52 -2.25
C SER A 50 -1.92 0.32 -2.97
N LEU A 51 -2.30 -0.74 -2.26
CA LEU A 51 -2.97 -1.90 -2.84
C LEU A 51 -4.38 -1.58 -3.34
N ILE A 52 -5.17 -0.76 -2.63
CA ILE A 52 -6.50 -0.36 -3.13
C ILE A 52 -6.40 0.64 -4.28
N LEU A 53 -5.30 1.38 -4.38
CA LEU A 53 -5.08 2.22 -5.56
C LEU A 53 -5.08 1.41 -6.85
N PHE A 54 -4.75 0.12 -6.87
CA PHE A 54 -4.76 -0.65 -8.12
C PHE A 54 -6.17 -0.73 -8.70
N GLY A 55 -6.37 -0.11 -9.87
CA GLY A 55 -7.63 -0.12 -10.63
C GLY A 55 -7.95 -1.48 -11.28
N SER A 56 -7.73 -2.58 -10.55
CA SER A 56 -7.81 -3.95 -11.02
C SER A 56 -9.26 -4.40 -11.26
N LYS A 57 -9.44 -5.44 -12.08
CA LYS A 57 -10.74 -6.05 -12.40
C LYS A 57 -10.63 -7.57 -12.38
N CYS A 58 -11.79 -8.24 -12.39
CA CYS A 58 -11.90 -9.70 -12.48
C CYS A 58 -11.05 -10.41 -11.42
N ASN A 59 -10.27 -11.41 -11.81
CA ASN A 59 -9.48 -12.25 -10.89
C ASN A 59 -8.48 -11.42 -10.08
N THR A 60 -7.79 -10.46 -10.71
CA THR A 60 -6.84 -9.59 -10.01
C THR A 60 -7.55 -8.79 -8.91
N LYS A 61 -8.76 -8.28 -9.18
CA LYS A 61 -9.56 -7.63 -8.12
C LYS A 61 -9.87 -8.59 -6.98
N THR A 62 -10.32 -9.80 -7.30
CA THR A 62 -10.71 -10.80 -6.30
C THR A 62 -9.53 -11.19 -5.42
N GLU A 63 -8.36 -11.44 -6.02
CA GLU A 63 -7.13 -11.77 -5.32
C GLU A 63 -6.72 -10.64 -4.38
N MET A 64 -6.71 -9.39 -4.88
CA MET A 64 -6.37 -8.23 -4.07
C MET A 64 -7.32 -8.05 -2.88
N LEU A 65 -8.64 -8.08 -3.10
CA LEU A 65 -9.61 -7.96 -2.01
C LEU A 65 -9.44 -9.09 -0.97
N THR A 66 -9.20 -10.31 -1.43
CA THR A 66 -8.97 -11.47 -0.54
C THR A 66 -7.70 -11.29 0.30
N THR A 67 -6.57 -10.91 -0.33
CA THR A 67 -5.32 -10.62 0.38
C THR A 67 -5.52 -9.53 1.44
N MET A 68 -6.31 -8.51 1.10
CA MET A 68 -6.60 -7.37 1.98
C MET A 68 -7.67 -7.64 3.04
N GLN A 69 -8.12 -8.90 3.16
CA GLN A 69 -9.16 -9.31 4.12
C GLN A 69 -10.49 -8.55 3.93
N LEU A 70 -10.79 -8.18 2.68
CA LEU A 70 -12.01 -7.48 2.30
C LEU A 70 -13.00 -8.44 1.61
N PRO A 71 -14.32 -8.17 1.71
CA PRO A 71 -15.32 -8.95 0.98
C PRO A 71 -15.10 -8.87 -0.54
N VAL A 72 -15.08 -10.03 -1.22
CA VAL A 72 -14.84 -10.10 -2.68
C VAL A 72 -15.91 -9.34 -3.49
N CYS A 73 -17.13 -9.27 -2.98
CA CYS A 73 -18.25 -8.55 -3.60
C CYS A 73 -18.22 -7.02 -3.35
N LEU A 74 -17.19 -6.51 -2.66
CA LEU A 74 -17.10 -5.10 -2.30
C LEU A 74 -17.03 -4.20 -3.55
N LYS A 75 -17.87 -3.16 -3.54
CA LYS A 75 -17.82 -2.10 -4.54
C LYS A 75 -16.63 -1.19 -4.26
N TYR A 76 -15.90 -0.83 -5.32
CA TYR A 76 -14.71 0.00 -5.20
C TYR A 76 -14.99 1.37 -4.58
N ASP A 77 -16.09 2.02 -4.96
CA ASP A 77 -16.45 3.33 -4.39
C ASP A 77 -16.64 3.28 -2.88
N THR A 78 -17.22 2.19 -2.36
CA THR A 78 -17.34 1.97 -0.91
C THR A 78 -15.97 1.79 -0.28
N CYS A 79 -15.08 1.00 -0.88
CA CYS A 79 -13.72 0.81 -0.40
C CYS A 79 -12.94 2.13 -0.35
N HIS A 80 -12.91 2.86 -1.46
CA HIS A 80 -12.23 4.15 -1.59
C HIS A 80 -12.75 5.19 -0.59
N SER A 81 -14.07 5.27 -0.40
CA SER A 81 -14.68 6.18 0.58
C SER A 81 -14.25 5.87 2.02
N GLU A 82 -14.24 4.60 2.41
CA GLU A 82 -13.88 4.23 3.79
C GLU A 82 -12.37 4.42 4.06
N ILE A 83 -11.51 4.21 3.07
CA ILE A 83 -10.08 4.53 3.17
C ILE A 83 -9.89 6.04 3.25
N TYR A 84 -10.59 6.83 2.43
CA TYR A 84 -10.51 8.29 2.51
C TYR A 84 -10.86 8.78 3.92
N LYS A 85 -11.92 8.22 4.54
CA LYS A 85 -12.29 8.52 5.92
C LYS A 85 -11.20 8.08 6.91
N LEU A 86 -10.61 6.90 6.73
CA LEU A 86 -9.52 6.44 7.58
C LEU A 86 -8.31 7.38 7.50
N LEU A 87 -7.87 7.70 6.28
CA LEU A 87 -6.73 8.58 6.04
C LEU A 87 -7.06 9.97 6.55
N TYR A 88 -8.00 10.67 5.92
CA TYR A 88 -8.18 12.10 6.17
C TYR A 88 -9.09 12.43 7.36
N GLY A 89 -9.94 11.49 7.79
CA GLY A 89 -10.75 11.66 8.99
C GLY A 89 -9.89 11.58 10.25
N PHE A 90 -9.03 10.57 10.35
CA PHE A 90 -8.11 10.42 11.48
C PHE A 90 -7.05 11.54 11.51
N LEU A 91 -6.48 11.89 10.35
CA LEU A 91 -5.47 12.95 10.25
C LEU A 91 -5.99 14.31 10.73
N LYS A 92 -7.27 14.61 10.53
CA LYS A 92 -7.87 15.90 10.94
C LYS A 92 -8.25 15.96 12.42
N SER A 93 -8.39 14.83 13.10
CA SER A 93 -8.87 14.76 14.49
C SER A 93 -7.75 14.78 15.54
N VAL A 94 -6.48 14.69 15.15
CA VAL A 94 -5.35 14.65 16.07
C VAL A 94 -4.73 16.04 16.21
N HIS A 95 -4.65 16.54 17.44
CA HIS A 95 -3.98 17.79 17.76
C HIS A 95 -2.57 17.53 18.30
N GLY A 96 -1.60 18.35 17.90
CA GLY A 96 -0.21 18.27 18.38
C GLY A 96 0.68 17.25 17.65
N VAL A 97 0.18 16.62 16.59
CA VAL A 97 0.95 15.70 15.74
C VAL A 97 0.73 16.08 14.27
N GLU A 98 1.80 16.16 13.50
CA GLU A 98 1.75 16.33 12.06
C GLU A 98 1.97 14.98 11.37
N ILE A 99 1.08 14.62 10.46
CA ILE A 99 1.20 13.41 9.65
C ILE A 99 0.96 13.80 8.20
N PHE A 100 1.95 13.51 7.34
CA PHE A 100 1.90 13.79 5.91
C PHE A 100 1.75 12.49 5.13
N LEU A 101 0.76 12.45 4.24
CA LEU A 101 0.57 11.34 3.31
C LEU A 101 0.75 11.85 1.87
N ALA A 102 1.73 11.29 1.16
CA ALA A 102 2.01 11.63 -0.23
C ALA A 102 1.69 10.43 -1.13
N ASN A 103 0.57 10.52 -1.84
CA ASN A 103 0.15 9.50 -2.81
C ASN A 103 0.38 10.01 -4.23
N LYS A 104 1.01 9.20 -5.08
CA LYS A 104 1.21 9.52 -6.49
C LYS A 104 1.25 8.25 -7.32
N LEU A 105 0.66 8.29 -8.51
CA LEU A 105 0.75 7.21 -9.48
C LEU A 105 1.69 7.64 -10.60
N PHE A 106 2.75 6.88 -10.81
CA PHE A 106 3.61 7.04 -11.96
C PHE A 106 3.27 5.97 -13.00
N ALA A 107 2.84 6.41 -14.18
CA ALA A 107 2.61 5.55 -15.33
C ALA A 107 3.75 5.72 -16.34
N ARG A 108 4.02 4.69 -17.13
CA ARG A 108 4.96 4.81 -18.23
C ARG A 108 4.46 5.83 -19.26
N GLU A 109 5.37 6.63 -19.80
CA GLU A 109 5.08 7.47 -20.97
C GLU A 109 4.48 6.65 -22.14
N GLY A 110 3.44 7.20 -22.78
CA GLY A 110 2.68 6.51 -23.81
C GLY A 110 1.58 5.55 -23.30
N LEU A 111 1.42 5.39 -21.98
CA LEU A 111 0.27 4.67 -21.39
C LEU A 111 -0.76 5.64 -20.81
N ASP A 112 -1.95 5.66 -21.40
CA ASP A 112 -3.03 6.52 -20.92
C ASP A 112 -3.71 5.95 -19.67
N VAL A 113 -3.63 6.71 -18.57
CA VAL A 113 -4.41 6.43 -17.37
C VAL A 113 -5.84 6.93 -17.57
N LYS A 114 -6.84 6.04 -17.38
CA LYS A 114 -8.25 6.34 -17.64
C LYS A 114 -8.75 7.55 -16.85
N PRO A 115 -9.49 8.50 -17.47
CA PRO A 115 -9.96 9.72 -16.79
C PRO A 115 -10.75 9.47 -15.51
N ASN A 116 -11.68 8.50 -15.52
CA ASN A 116 -12.46 8.16 -14.33
C ASN A 116 -11.56 7.70 -13.16
N TYR A 117 -10.51 6.94 -13.48
CA TYR A 117 -9.57 6.48 -12.47
C TYR A 117 -8.68 7.62 -11.96
N LYS A 118 -8.25 8.58 -12.81
CA LYS A 118 -7.62 9.83 -12.36
C LYS A 118 -8.52 10.61 -11.39
N GLY A 119 -9.81 10.73 -11.72
CA GLY A 119 -10.79 11.39 -10.83
C GLY A 119 -10.93 10.69 -9.48
N ASN A 120 -10.85 9.35 -9.44
CA ASN A 120 -10.85 8.60 -8.17
C ASN A 120 -9.57 8.81 -7.35
N LEU A 121 -8.40 8.90 -8.00
CA LEU A 121 -7.12 9.20 -7.33
C LEU A 121 -7.17 10.57 -6.64
N GLU A 122 -7.63 11.59 -7.34
CA GLU A 122 -7.75 12.94 -6.78
C GLU A 122 -8.76 12.97 -5.63
N LYS A 123 -9.96 12.40 -5.86
CA LYS A 123 -11.07 12.44 -4.91
C LYS A 123 -10.77 11.72 -3.59
N TYR A 124 -10.26 10.50 -3.65
CA TYR A 124 -10.16 9.63 -2.46
C TYR A 124 -8.76 9.56 -1.87
N TYR A 125 -7.73 9.99 -2.61
CA TYR A 125 -6.34 9.81 -2.20
C TYR A 125 -5.51 11.09 -2.23
N ASN A 126 -6.08 12.21 -2.70
CA ASN A 126 -5.34 13.45 -2.97
C ASN A 126 -4.10 13.18 -3.84
N ALA A 127 -4.26 12.29 -4.83
CA ALA A 127 -3.19 11.77 -5.66
C ALA A 127 -3.37 12.16 -7.11
N GLN A 128 -2.26 12.43 -7.79
CA GLN A 128 -2.22 12.67 -9.23
C GLN A 128 -1.56 11.49 -9.95
N ALA A 129 -1.95 11.29 -11.22
CA ALA A 129 -1.27 10.38 -12.12
C ALA A 129 -0.35 11.16 -13.06
N GLU A 130 0.93 10.81 -13.07
CA GLU A 130 1.94 11.40 -13.93
C GLU A 130 2.53 10.34 -14.86
N ASN A 131 2.68 10.69 -16.13
CA ASN A 131 3.37 9.86 -17.11
C ASN A 131 4.86 10.21 -17.10
N VAL A 132 5.71 9.22 -16.82
CA VAL A 132 7.16 9.40 -16.75
C VAL A 132 7.86 8.55 -17.80
N GLY A 133 8.80 9.15 -18.52
CA GLY A 133 9.71 8.43 -19.40
C GLY A 133 10.76 7.71 -18.55
N TYR A 134 10.80 6.38 -18.62
CA TYR A 134 11.88 5.61 -17.98
C TYR A 134 13.13 5.66 -18.88
N SER A 135 13.85 6.78 -18.86
CA SER A 135 15.27 6.78 -19.19
C SER A 135 16.05 6.24 -17.97
N ILE A 136 17.20 5.60 -18.17
CA ILE A 136 17.95 4.73 -17.23
C ILE A 136 18.46 5.41 -15.92
N TYR A 137 17.91 6.55 -15.49
CA TYR A 137 18.37 7.31 -14.32
C TYR A 137 17.25 7.61 -13.31
N PHE A 138 16.66 6.55 -12.72
CA PHE A 138 15.74 6.69 -11.57
C PHE A 138 16.46 6.59 -10.20
N THR A 139 17.76 6.92 -10.15
CA THR A 139 18.56 6.85 -8.92
C THR A 139 18.50 8.10 -8.03
N SER A 140 17.85 9.20 -8.44
CA SER A 140 17.91 10.47 -7.69
C SER A 140 16.62 10.90 -6.98
N PHE A 141 15.49 10.23 -7.17
CA PHE A 141 14.19 10.73 -6.63
C PHE A 141 13.84 10.26 -5.20
N LEU A 142 14.69 9.45 -4.55
CA LEU A 142 14.46 8.92 -3.19
C LEU A 142 15.37 9.50 -2.10
N CYS A 143 16.15 10.55 -2.40
CA CYS A 143 16.93 11.27 -1.40
C CYS A 143 16.85 12.78 -1.64
N ARG A 144 15.77 13.39 -1.16
CA ARG A 144 15.76 14.78 -0.67
C ARG A 144 14.82 14.88 0.51
#